data_AF-W1XHP1-F1
#
_entry.id   AF-W1XHP1-F1
#
_cell.length_a   1.000
_cell.length_b   1.000
_cell.length_c   1.000
_cell.angle_alpha   90.00
_cell.angle_beta   90.00
_cell.angle_gamma   90.00
#
_symmetry.space_group_name_H-M   'P 1'
#
loop_
_entity.id
_entity.type
_entity.pdbx_description
1 polymer ?
#
loop_
_entity_poly.entity_id
_entity_poly.type
_entity_poly.pdbx_seq_one_letter_code
_entity_poly.pdbx_strand_id
1 'polypeptide(L)' 'ESPSVMSIKEFAQVETDKLWQEVLRFENPHTYYVDLSQNLWSLKQSLLHKFTDSYDA' A
#
# COMPACT_ATOMS: atom_id res chain seq x y z
N GLU A 1 -8.61 -1.49 25.30
CA GLU A 1 -9.79 -0.66 24.95
C GLU A 1 -9.68 -0.23 23.49
N SER A 2 -10.81 -0.01 22.82
CA SER A 2 -10.86 0.47 21.43
C SER A 2 -11.10 2.00 21.41
N PRO A 3 -10.59 2.72 20.40
CA PRO A 3 -10.82 4.16 20.30
C PRO A 3 -12.30 4.48 20.05
N SER A 4 -12.71 5.69 20.42
CA SER A 4 -14.07 6.17 20.17
C SER A 4 -14.32 6.39 18.67
N VAL A 5 -15.57 6.29 18.24
CA VAL A 5 -15.98 6.58 16.85
C VAL A 5 -15.60 8.01 16.45
N MET A 6 -15.73 8.97 17.36
CA MET A 6 -15.39 10.37 17.09
C MET A 6 -13.89 10.56 16.85
N SER A 7 -13.04 9.91 17.66
CA SER A 7 -11.59 9.95 17.45
C SER A 7 -11.16 9.27 16.14
N ILE A 8 -11.85 8.19 15.74
CA ILE A 8 -11.56 7.51 14.46
C ILE A 8 -11.92 8.44 13.28
N LYS A 9 -13.07 9.10 13.34
CA LYS A 9 -13.52 10.05 12.31
C LYS A 9 -12.52 11.20 12.15
N GLU A 10 -12.10 11.80 13.25
CA GLU A 10 -11.16 12.93 13.24
C GLU A 10 -9.80 12.50 12.69
N PHE A 11 -9.29 11.34 13.11
CA PHE A 11 -8.06 10.78 12.57
C PHE A 11 -8.14 10.52 11.06
N ALA A 12 -9.23 9.90 10.58
CA ALA A 12 -9.43 9.64 9.16
C ALA A 12 -9.47 10.92 8.33
N GLN A 13 -10.12 11.98 8.83
CA GLN A 13 -10.14 13.28 8.17
C GLN A 13 -8.71 13.84 8.03
N VAL A 14 -7.96 13.91 9.13
CA VAL A 14 -6.59 14.45 9.16
C VAL A 14 -5.64 13.68 8.24
N GLU A 15 -5.72 12.34 8.22
CA GLU A 15 -4.84 11.54 7.35
C GLU A 15 -5.23 11.66 5.87
N THR A 16 -6.52 11.76 5.55
CA THR A 16 -6.99 11.93 4.17
C THR A 16 -6.54 13.27 3.59
N ASP A 17 -6.54 14.33 4.41
CA ASP A 17 -6.11 15.68 4.00
C ASP A 17 -4.61 15.77 3.66
N LYS A 18 -3.80 14.77 4.03
CA LYS A 18 -2.38 14.68 3.66
C LYS A 18 -2.15 14.12 2.25
N LEU A 19 -3.15 13.51 1.65
CA LEU A 19 -3.05 12.93 0.31
C LEU A 19 -3.20 14.01 -0.76
N TRP A 20 -2.57 13.80 -1.92
CA TRP A 20 -2.72 14.70 -3.07
C TRP A 20 -4.14 14.65 -3.64
N GLN A 21 -4.66 15.81 -4.03
CA GLN A 21 -6.03 15.97 -4.53
C GLN A 21 -6.32 15.08 -5.74
N GLU A 22 -5.30 14.86 -6.58
CA GLU A 22 -5.29 13.99 -7.74
C GLU A 22 -5.63 12.53 -7.42
N VAL A 23 -5.17 12.03 -6.27
CA VAL A 23 -5.43 10.67 -5.77
C VAL A 23 -6.86 10.57 -5.20
N LEU A 24 -7.40 11.69 -4.71
CA LEU A 24 -8.73 11.77 -4.08
C LEU A 24 -9.88 12.00 -5.07
N ARG A 25 -9.61 12.13 -6.38
CA ARG A 25 -10.65 12.35 -7.39
C ARG A 25 -11.60 11.16 -7.48
N PHE A 26 -12.91 11.41 -7.56
CA PHE A 26 -13.92 10.37 -7.73
C PHE A 26 -13.85 9.68 -9.09
N GLU A 27 -13.50 10.42 -10.14
CA GLU A 27 -13.32 9.91 -11.49
C GLU A 27 -11.83 9.93 -11.86
N ASN A 28 -11.34 8.81 -12.39
CA ASN A 28 -9.95 8.64 -12.82
C ASN A 28 -8.92 9.12 -11.76
N PRO A 29 -8.93 8.54 -10.54
CA PRO A 29 -7.96 8.88 -9.51
C PRO A 29 -6.54 8.56 -9.97
N HIS A 30 -5.58 9.39 -9.59
CA HIS A 30 -4.17 9.05 -9.82
C HIS A 30 -3.78 7.83 -8.98
N THR A 31 -3.07 6.89 -9.60
CA THR A 31 -2.52 5.73 -8.92
C THR A 31 -1.55 6.16 -7.83
N TYR A 32 -1.81 5.75 -6.59
CA TYR A 32 -0.88 5.92 -5.48
C TYR A 32 0.18 4.80 -5.53
N TYR A 33 1.39 5.14 -5.97
CA TYR A 33 2.49 4.17 -6.06
C TYR A 33 3.05 3.83 -4.69
N VAL A 34 3.20 2.53 -4.44
CA VAL A 34 3.85 2.00 -3.23
C VAL A 34 5.11 1.27 -3.66
N ASP A 35 6.24 1.92 -3.46
CA ASP A 35 7.54 1.36 -3.81
C ASP A 35 8.05 0.43 -2.71
N LEU A 36 8.59 -0.71 -3.14
CA LEU A 36 9.27 -1.64 -2.23
C LEU A 36 10.70 -1.16 -1.99
N SER A 37 11.16 -1.26 -0.74
CA SER A 37 12.59 -1.13 -0.48
C SER A 37 13.36 -2.22 -1.25
N GLN A 38 14.60 -1.92 -1.62
CA GLN A 38 15.43 -2.84 -2.40
C GLN A 38 15.51 -4.23 -1.76
N ASN A 39 15.66 -4.30 -0.43
CA ASN A 39 15.76 -5.56 0.29
C ASN A 39 14.47 -6.39 0.20
N LEU A 40 13.29 -5.75 0.33
CA LEU A 40 12.01 -6.42 0.24
C LEU A 40 11.70 -6.87 -1.19
N TRP A 41 12.04 -6.02 -2.16
CA TRP A 41 11.92 -6.37 -3.57
C TRP A 41 12.78 -7.58 -3.92
N SER A 42 14.06 -7.59 -3.51
CA SER A 42 14.98 -8.71 -3.73
C SER A 42 14.48 -10.00 -3.07
N LEU A 43 13.96 -9.91 -1.84
CA LEU A 43 13.38 -11.05 -1.15
C LEU A 43 12.20 -11.63 -1.95
N LYS A 44 11.27 -10.78 -2.40
CA LYS A 44 10.13 -11.21 -3.24
C LYS A 44 10.62 -11.94 -4.49
N GLN A 45 11.58 -11.38 -5.22
CA GLN A 45 12.11 -12.01 -6.44
C GLN A 45 12.80 -13.36 -6.14
N SER A 46 13.58 -13.45 -5.07
CA SER A 46 14.24 -14.70 -4.70
C SER A 46 13.25 -15.83 -4.39
N LEU A 47 12.13 -15.50 -3.74
CA LEU A 47 11.08 -16.48 -3.43
C LEU A 47 10.38 -16.92 -4.70
N LEU A 48 10.03 -15.98 -5.59
CA LEU A 48 9.41 -16.32 -6.87
C LEU A 48 10.29 -17.25 -7.69
N HIS A 49 11.57 -16.93 -7.88
CA HIS A 49 12.49 -17.79 -8.64
C HIS A 49 12.62 -19.17 -8.01
N LYS A 50 12.80 -19.27 -6.68
CA LYS A 50 12.92 -20.55 -5.99
C LYS A 50 11.73 -21.50 -6.27
N PHE A 51 10.52 -20.97 -6.29
CA PHE A 51 9.32 -21.80 -6.49
C PHE A 51 9.05 -22.07 -7.97
N THR A 52 9.37 -21.14 -8.88
CA THR A 52 9.32 -21.39 -10.32
C THR A 52 10.30 -22.50 -10.71
N ASP A 53 11.56 -22.41 -10.27
CA ASP A 53 12.59 -23.42 -10.58
C ASP A 53 12.22 -24.81 -10.04
N SER A 54 11.47 -24.88 -8.92
CA SER A 54 10.99 -26.15 -8.36
C SER A 54 9.79 -26.75 -9.09
N TYR A 55 9.07 -25.97 -9.90
CA TYR A 55 7.94 -26.43 -10.69
C TYR A 55 8.35 -26.86 -12.10
N ASP A 56 9.40 -26.24 -12.64
CA ASP A 56 9.95 -26.54 -13.97
C ASP A 56 10.94 -27.73 -13.97
N ALA A 57 11.30 -28.27 -12.79
CA ALA A 57 12.18 -29.42 -12.59
C ALA A 57 11.40 -30.70 -12.26
#